data_AF-A0A7W0SH66-F1
#
_entry.id   AF-A0A7W0SH66-F1
#
_cell.length_a   1.000
_cell.length_b   1.000
_cell.length_c   1.000
_cell.angle_alpha   90.00
_cell.angle_beta   90.00
_cell.angle_gamma   90.00
#
_symmetry.space_group_name_H-M   'P 1'
#
loop_
_entity.id
_entity.type
_entity.pdbx_description
1 polymer ?
#
loop_
_entity_poly.entity_id
_entity_poly.type
_entity_poly.pdbx_seq_one_letter_code
_entity_poly.pdbx_strand_id
1 'polypeptide(L)'
;MSKSNVVELGAEFDSLFQLHHDAVYRYCLRRLGTLDAEDAAAEVFTGAWRRLKEARADNNRAWLFAIAYRVIGNHYRWGSRWRRRISGSTAPG
;
A
#
# COMPACT_ATOMS: atom_id res chain seq x y z
N MET A 1 -14.76 -26.67 9.92
CA MET A 1 -13.38 -26.52 9.40
C MET A 1 -13.18 -25.15 8.73
N SER A 2 -13.53 -24.04 9.40
CA SER A 2 -13.55 -22.69 8.77
C SER A 2 -13.06 -21.54 9.68
N LYS A 3 -13.20 -21.66 11.00
CA LYS A 3 -12.72 -20.62 11.94
C LYS A 3 -11.20 -20.62 12.13
N SER A 4 -10.57 -21.79 12.12
CA SER A 4 -9.13 -21.93 12.41
C SER A 4 -8.25 -21.25 11.36
N ASN A 5 -8.60 -21.35 10.07
CA ASN A 5 -7.82 -20.76 8.98
C ASN A 5 -7.83 -19.21 9.01
N VAL A 6 -8.94 -18.59 9.42
CA VAL A 6 -9.04 -17.13 9.50
C VAL A 6 -8.22 -16.59 10.67
N VAL A 7 -8.18 -17.32 11.79
CA VAL A 7 -7.39 -16.93 12.97
C VAL A 7 -5.89 -17.03 12.68
N GLU A 8 -5.45 -18.09 12.00
CA GLU A 8 -4.04 -18.27 11.59
C GLU A 8 -3.59 -17.17 10.62
N LEU A 9 -4.38 -16.89 9.57
CA LEU A 9 -4.11 -15.79 8.64
C LEU A 9 -4.05 -14.43 9.36
N GLY A 10 -4.91 -14.22 10.36
CA GLY A 10 -4.87 -13.03 11.21
C GLY A 10 -3.52 -12.87 11.92
N ALA A 11 -3.04 -13.92 12.57
CA ALA A 11 -1.76 -13.89 13.30
C ALA A 11 -0.54 -13.72 12.37
N GLU A 12 -0.57 -14.37 11.19
CA GLU A 12 0.47 -14.20 10.16
C GLU A 12 0.51 -12.78 9.62
N PHE A 13 -0.67 -12.19 9.35
CA PHE A 13 -0.75 -10.80 8.90
C PHE A 13 -0.30 -9.83 9.97
N ASP A 14 -0.70 -10.04 11.23
CA ASP A 14 -0.33 -9.14 12.31
C ASP A 14 1.19 -9.12 12.51
N SER A 15 1.83 -10.29 12.44
CA SER A 15 3.30 -10.41 12.45
C SER A 15 3.95 -9.67 11.27
N LEU A 16 3.39 -9.82 10.07
CA LEU A 16 3.85 -9.14 8.86
C LEU A 16 3.68 -7.61 8.96
N PHE A 17 2.55 -7.16 9.52
CA PHE A 17 2.23 -5.75 9.73
C PHE A 17 3.21 -5.13 10.72
N GLN A 18 3.36 -5.71 11.91
CA GLN A 18 4.28 -5.20 12.94
C GLN A 18 5.72 -5.12 12.44
N LEU A 19 6.17 -6.10 11.65
CA LEU A 19 7.54 -6.13 11.15
C LEU A 19 7.80 -5.11 10.02
N HIS A 20 6.79 -4.73 9.24
CA HIS A 20 6.99 -3.98 7.99
C HIS A 20 6.25 -2.66 7.88
N HIS A 21 5.32 -2.35 8.79
CA HIS A 21 4.52 -1.12 8.74
C HIS A 21 5.39 0.14 8.61
N ASP A 22 6.35 0.34 9.51
CA ASP A 22 7.21 1.53 9.50
C ASP A 22 8.06 1.62 8.22
N ALA A 23 8.56 0.49 7.71
CA ALA A 23 9.36 0.46 6.49
C ALA A 23 8.53 0.80 5.24
N VAL A 24 7.30 0.27 5.15
CA VAL A 24 6.36 0.57 4.07
C VAL A 24 5.91 2.04 4.15
N TYR A 25 5.55 2.52 5.34
CA TYR A 25 5.16 3.91 5.55
C TYR A 25 6.27 4.88 5.13
N ARG A 26 7.50 4.67 5.59
CA ARG A 26 8.66 5.50 5.19
C ARG A 26 8.91 5.44 3.69
N TYR A 27 8.67 4.30 3.06
CA TYR A 27 8.81 4.16 1.60
C TYR A 27 7.74 4.97 0.85
N CYS A 28 6.48 4.90 1.27
CA CYS A 28 5.40 5.73 0.74
C CYS A 28 5.69 7.22 0.98
N LEU A 29 6.10 7.59 2.20
CA LEU A 29 6.44 8.96 2.58
C LEU A 29 7.52 9.56 1.69
N ARG A 30 8.61 8.82 1.43
CA ARG A 30 9.69 9.26 0.54
C ARG A 30 9.26 9.47 -0.91
N ARG A 31 8.20 8.81 -1.36
CA ARG A 31 7.77 8.82 -2.77
C ARG A 31 6.61 9.78 -3.02
N LEU A 32 5.63 9.80 -2.12
CA LEU A 32 4.37 10.52 -2.31
C LEU A 32 4.27 11.79 -1.44
N GLY A 33 5.10 11.91 -0.39
CA GLY A 33 4.98 12.98 0.59
C GLY A 33 3.93 12.68 1.66
N THR A 34 3.86 13.54 2.68
CA THR A 34 3.04 13.32 3.89
C THR A 34 1.56 13.13 3.62
N LEU A 35 1.00 13.91 2.69
CA LEU A 35 -0.44 13.93 2.41
C LEU A 35 -0.97 12.57 1.91
N ASP A 36 -0.17 11.86 1.10
CA ASP A 36 -0.59 10.62 0.44
C ASP A 36 0.02 9.36 1.09
N ALA A 37 0.95 9.53 2.04
CA ALA A 37 1.73 8.41 2.59
C ALA A 37 0.91 7.43 3.42
N GLU A 38 0.03 7.95 4.28
CA GLU A 38 -0.81 7.14 5.17
C GLU A 38 -1.81 6.32 4.37
N ASP A 39 -2.53 6.96 3.45
CA ASP A 39 -3.48 6.29 2.56
C ASP A 39 -2.80 5.22 1.71
N ALA A 40 -1.65 5.54 1.12
CA ALA A 40 -0.90 4.56 0.34
C ALA A 40 -0.42 3.37 1.19
N ALA A 41 0.03 3.60 2.43
CA ALA A 41 0.40 2.50 3.33
C ALA A 41 -0.81 1.62 3.68
N ALA A 42 -1.97 2.22 3.97
CA ALA A 42 -3.21 1.49 4.23
C ALA A 42 -3.66 0.65 3.03
N GLU A 43 -3.55 1.18 1.80
CA GLU A 43 -3.82 0.44 0.57
C GLU A 43 -2.89 -0.78 0.39
N VAL A 44 -1.61 -0.62 0.74
CA VAL A 44 -0.63 -1.73 0.67
C VAL A 44 -1.04 -2.87 1.59
N PHE A 45 -1.32 -2.58 2.86
CA PHE A 45 -1.68 -3.60 3.83
C PHE A 45 -3.05 -4.22 3.55
N THR A 46 -4.00 -3.44 3.03
CA THR A 46 -5.28 -3.97 2.54
C THR A 46 -5.07 -4.93 1.36
N GLY A 47 -4.18 -4.57 0.43
CA GLY A 47 -3.81 -5.43 -0.70
C GLY A 47 -3.08 -6.71 -0.25
N ALA A 48 -2.21 -6.58 0.77
CA ALA A 48 -1.50 -7.71 1.35
C ALA A 48 -2.47 -8.68 2.03
N TRP A 49 -3.41 -8.20 2.85
CA TRP A 49 -4.42 -9.05 3.50
C TRP A 49 -5.21 -9.91 2.49
N ARG A 50 -5.64 -9.30 1.38
CA ARG A 50 -6.40 -9.99 0.31
C ARG A 50 -5.60 -11.09 -0.40
N ARG A 51 -4.27 -10.98 -0.39
CA ARG A 51 -3.35 -11.91 -1.08
C ARG A 51 -2.47 -12.67 -0.11
N LEU A 52 -2.80 -12.69 1.18
CA LEU A 52 -1.92 -13.26 2.20
C LEU A 52 -1.62 -14.74 1.94
N LYS A 53 -2.57 -15.48 1.35
CA LYS A 53 -2.38 -16.88 0.92
C LYS A 53 -1.34 -17.07 -0.20
N GLU A 54 -1.00 -16.01 -0.93
CA GLU A 54 0.02 -16.01 -1.97
C GLU A 54 1.41 -15.61 -1.41
N ALA A 55 1.45 -15.07 -0.19
CA ALA A 55 2.70 -14.69 0.46
C ALA A 55 3.54 -15.95 0.71
N ARG A 56 4.80 -15.92 0.28
CA ARG A 56 5.76 -16.98 0.56
C ARG A 56 6.66 -16.54 1.71
N ALA A 57 6.70 -17.35 2.77
CA ALA A 57 7.36 -17.04 4.04
C ALA A 57 8.83 -16.61 3.89
N ASP A 58 9.53 -17.11 2.87
CA ASP A 58 10.91 -16.82 2.53
C ASP A 58 11.12 -15.44 1.85
N ASN A 59 10.06 -14.78 1.35
CA ASN A 59 10.19 -13.51 0.63
C ASN A 59 9.07 -12.48 0.91
N ASN A 60 8.50 -12.51 2.11
CA ASN A 60 7.43 -11.60 2.54
C ASN A 60 7.76 -10.12 2.32
N ARG A 61 9.02 -9.72 2.55
CA ARG A 61 9.46 -8.34 2.36
C ARG A 61 9.39 -7.92 0.88
N ALA A 62 10.02 -8.66 -0.04
CA ALA A 62 10.01 -8.24 -1.45
C ALA A 62 8.59 -8.28 -2.04
N TRP A 63 7.79 -9.26 -1.64
CA TRP A 63 6.38 -9.35 -2.02
C TRP A 63 5.58 -8.12 -1.55
N LEU A 64 5.74 -7.70 -0.29
CA LEU A 64 5.07 -6.52 0.25
C LEU A 64 5.52 -5.22 -0.45
N PHE A 65 6.82 -5.08 -0.72
CA PHE A 65 7.34 -3.92 -1.45
C PHE A 65 6.91 -3.91 -2.93
N ALA A 66 6.65 -5.07 -3.55
CA ALA A 66 6.05 -5.13 -4.88
C ALA A 66 4.60 -4.59 -4.89
N ILE A 67 3.83 -4.87 -3.83
CA ILE A 67 2.50 -4.27 -3.64
C ILE A 67 2.63 -2.75 -3.48
N ALA A 68 3.56 -2.29 -2.61
CA ALA A 68 3.82 -0.87 -2.40
C ALA A 68 4.22 -0.13 -3.68
N TYR A 69 5.08 -0.73 -4.49
CA TYR A 69 5.46 -0.18 -5.79
C TYR A 69 4.24 0.03 -6.71
N ARG A 70 3.32 -0.94 -6.75
CA ARG A 70 2.11 -0.84 -7.56
C ARG A 70 1.15 0.24 -7.06
N VAL A 71 0.97 0.34 -5.74
CA VAL A 71 0.14 1.39 -5.11
C VAL A 71 0.70 2.77 -5.41
N ILE A 72 2.00 2.98 -5.18
CA ILE A 72 2.68 4.24 -5.50
C ILE A 72 2.53 4.60 -6.99
N GLY A 73 2.69 3.62 -7.90
CA GLY A 73 2.46 3.82 -9.33
C GLY A 73 1.01 4.24 -9.66
N ASN A 74 0.02 3.73 -8.93
CA ASN A 74 -1.37 4.18 -9.05
C ASN A 74 -1.54 5.63 -8.56
N HIS A 75 -0.98 5.97 -7.39
CA HIS A 75 -1.02 7.34 -6.86
C HIS A 75 -0.38 8.34 -7.83
N TYR A 76 0.77 8.03 -8.43
CA TYR A 76 1.36 8.91 -9.44
C TYR A 76 0.47 9.06 -10.67
N ARG A 77 -0.14 7.97 -11.17
CA ARG A 77 -1.05 8.03 -12.32
C ARG A 77 -2.29 8.87 -12.02
N TRP A 78 -2.88 8.73 -10.83
CA TRP A 78 -4.09 9.46 -10.47
C TRP A 78 -3.83 10.89 -10.02
N GLY A 79 -2.78 11.14 -9.25
CA GLY A 79 -2.32 12.47 -8.87
C GLY A 79 -1.90 13.31 -10.07
N SER A 80 -1.30 12.71 -11.10
CA SER A 80 -1.01 13.40 -12.38
C SER A 80 -2.29 13.74 -13.16
N ARG A 81 -3.33 12.89 -13.09
CA ARG A 81 -4.64 13.20 -13.69
C ARG A 81 -5.40 14.25 -12.90
N TRP A 82 -5.39 14.18 -11.57
CA TRP A 82 -6.03 15.16 -10.69
C TRP A 82 -5.36 16.52 -10.80
N ARG A 83 -4.02 16.60 -10.68
CA ARG A 83 -3.26 17.86 -10.90
C ARG A 83 -3.54 18.47 -12.26
N ARG A 84 -3.51 17.68 -13.34
CA ARG A 84 -3.83 18.18 -14.70
C ARG A 84 -5.26 18.70 -14.84
N ARG A 85 -6.22 18.13 -14.09
CA ARG A 85 -7.62 18.57 -14.10
C ARG A 85 -7.84 19.85 -13.29
N ILE A 86 -7.21 19.99 -12.13
CA ILE A 86 -7.34 21.22 -11.30
C ILE A 86 -6.47 22.36 -11.84
N SER A 87 -5.29 22.07 -12.42
CA SER A 87 -4.42 23.08 -13.04
C SER A 87 -4.87 23.48 -14.44
N GLY A 88 -5.86 22.78 -15.02
CA GLY A 88 -6.53 23.16 -16.26
C GLY A 88 -7.65 24.20 -16.08
N SER A 89 -7.92 24.62 -14.84
CA SER A 89 -8.95 25.62 -14.50
C SER A 89 -8.31 26.94 -14.05
N THR A 90 -7.33 27.43 -14.81
CA THR A 90 -7.00 28.86 -14.78
C THR A 90 -7.77 29.50 -15.93
N ALA A 91 -8.97 30.01 -15.62
CA ALA A 91 -9.68 30.90 -16.55
C ALA A 91 -8.87 32.20 -16.67
N PRO A 92 -8.45 32.64 -17.88
CA PRO A 92 -8.01 34.01 -18.05
C PRO A 92 -9.25 34.91 -17.93
N GLY A 93 -9.13 35.95 -17.10
CA GLY A 93 -10.08 37.06 -17.08
C GLY A 93 -9.95 37.92 -18.34
#